data_AF-A0A954NF44-F1
#
_entry.id   AF-A0A954NF44-F1
#
_cell.length_a   1.000
_cell.length_b   1.000
_cell.length_c   1.000
_cell.angle_alpha   90.00
_cell.angle_beta   90.00
_cell.angle_gamma   90.00
#
_symmetry.space_group_name_H-M   'P 1'
#
loop_
_entity.id
_entity.type
_entity.pdbx_description
1 polymer ?
#
loop_
_entity_poly.entity_id
_entity_poly.type
_entity_poly.pdbx_seq_one_letter_code
_entity_poly.pdbx_strand_id
1 'polypeptide(L)'
;MTATPSRRDLRFESLDQVAAEVQRLHHDGYVSVGKWNLGQVAAHLGDWLSYPMDGFPKPLAPIRLMLWILKVTWGKREFKRMLSSGQMKAGNPTMPATVHDPGTDETESIDRLLATIERFKAHPGEFHPSPVFGVLSRDEALQLQLLHASLHLSFLVPRSSATD
;
A
#
# COMPACT_ATOMS: atom_id res chain seq x y z
N MET A 1 -28.37 -14.82 12.63
CA MET A 1 -27.51 -13.69 13.04
C MET A 1 -26.28 -13.72 12.15
N THR A 2 -26.22 -12.90 11.11
CA THR A 2 -25.02 -12.79 10.26
C THR A 2 -23.91 -12.11 11.06
N ALA A 3 -22.75 -12.75 11.17
CA ALA A 3 -21.60 -12.19 11.87
C ALA A 3 -21.18 -10.86 11.24
N THR A 4 -20.84 -9.86 12.06
CA THR A 4 -20.29 -8.59 11.58
C THR A 4 -18.96 -8.87 10.87
N PRO A 5 -18.76 -8.42 9.62
CA PRO A 5 -17.50 -8.58 8.92
C PRO A 5 -16.36 -7.97 9.72
N SER A 6 -15.24 -8.68 9.84
CA SER A 6 -14.04 -8.23 10.53
C SER A 6 -12.85 -8.19 9.57
N ARG A 7 -11.80 -7.44 9.96
CA ARG A 7 -10.56 -7.35 9.19
C ARG A 7 -10.00 -8.76 8.95
N ARG A 8 -9.69 -9.08 7.70
CA ARG A 8 -9.15 -10.40 7.31
C ARG A 8 -7.63 -10.47 7.52
N ASP A 9 -7.11 -11.68 7.72
CA ASP A 9 -5.68 -11.93 7.56
C ASP A 9 -5.39 -12.10 6.06
N LEU A 10 -4.51 -11.27 5.52
CA LEU A 10 -4.20 -11.21 4.09
C LEU A 10 -2.71 -10.98 3.91
N ARG A 11 -2.10 -11.78 3.03
CA ARG A 11 -0.69 -11.72 2.69
C ARG A 11 -0.54 -11.94 1.19
N PHE A 12 0.30 -11.13 0.56
CA PHE A 12 0.64 -11.27 -0.84
C PHE A 12 2.10 -11.69 -1.00
N GLU A 13 2.33 -12.56 -1.97
CA GLU A 13 3.66 -13.03 -2.37
C GLU A 13 4.14 -12.34 -3.67
N SER A 14 3.22 -11.74 -4.42
CA SER A 14 3.55 -11.03 -5.66
C SER A 14 2.60 -9.87 -5.94
N LEU A 15 3.06 -8.92 -6.78
CA LEU A 15 2.20 -7.83 -7.26
C LEU A 15 1.08 -8.33 -8.18
N ASP A 16 1.22 -9.50 -8.80
CA ASP A 16 0.14 -10.14 -9.57
C ASP A 16 -1.03 -10.53 -8.67
N GLN A 17 -0.75 -11.05 -7.47
CA GLN A 17 -1.81 -11.35 -6.50
C GLN A 17 -2.50 -10.07 -6.00
N VAL A 18 -1.75 -8.97 -5.85
CA VAL A 18 -2.34 -7.65 -5.52
C VAL A 18 -3.27 -7.19 -6.64
N ALA A 19 -2.81 -7.25 -7.89
CA ALA A 19 -3.61 -6.88 -9.06
C ALA A 19 -4.90 -7.70 -9.16
N ALA A 20 -4.79 -9.03 -9.04
CA ALA A 20 -5.93 -9.93 -9.09
C ALA A 20 -6.93 -9.67 -7.96
N GLU A 21 -6.46 -9.40 -6.74
CA GLU A 21 -7.34 -9.14 -5.61
C GLU A 21 -8.09 -7.80 -5.74
N VAL A 22 -7.42 -6.75 -6.23
CA VAL A 22 -8.08 -5.46 -6.48
C VAL A 22 -9.17 -5.61 -7.55
N GLN A 23 -8.88 -6.31 -8.65
CA GLN A 23 -9.87 -6.60 -9.68
C GLN A 23 -11.04 -7.44 -9.14
N ARG A 24 -10.74 -8.45 -8.32
CA ARG A 24 -11.75 -9.29 -7.69
C ARG A 24 -12.66 -8.48 -6.77
N LEU A 25 -12.11 -7.63 -5.90
CA LEU A 25 -12.90 -6.78 -5.01
C LEU A 25 -13.79 -5.81 -5.78
N HIS A 26 -13.29 -5.29 -6.91
CA HIS A 26 -14.05 -4.40 -7.78
C HIS A 26 -15.21 -5.13 -8.47
N HIS A 27 -14.95 -6.32 -9.03
CA HIS A 27 -15.94 -7.12 -9.75
C HIS A 27 -16.99 -7.74 -8.81
N ASP A 28 -16.54 -8.42 -7.73
CA ASP A 28 -17.41 -9.18 -6.82
C ASP A 28 -18.04 -8.29 -5.74
N GLY A 29 -17.49 -7.10 -5.54
CA GLY A 29 -17.86 -6.18 -4.47
C GLY A 29 -17.28 -6.56 -3.10
N TYR A 30 -17.36 -5.61 -2.18
CA TYR A 30 -16.77 -5.72 -0.85
C TYR A 30 -17.60 -5.03 0.23
N VAL A 31 -17.23 -5.29 1.47
CA VAL A 31 -17.61 -4.52 2.66
C VAL A 31 -16.33 -3.93 3.23
N SER A 32 -16.25 -2.60 3.32
CA SER A 32 -15.14 -1.96 4.02
C SER A 32 -15.38 -2.00 5.52
N VAL A 33 -14.42 -2.55 6.26
CA VAL A 33 -14.37 -2.54 7.73
C VAL A 33 -13.33 -1.55 8.25
N GLY A 34 -12.77 -0.72 7.35
CA GLY A 34 -11.82 0.34 7.63
C GLY A 34 -12.40 1.72 7.30
N LYS A 35 -11.51 2.71 7.17
CA LYS A 35 -11.89 4.10 6.82
C LYS A 35 -11.97 4.37 5.32
N TRP A 36 -11.35 3.51 4.51
CA TRP A 36 -11.17 3.73 3.08
C TRP A 36 -11.97 2.71 2.27
N ASN A 37 -12.51 3.17 1.14
CA ASN A 37 -13.07 2.31 0.10
C ASN A 37 -11.96 1.81 -0.85
N LEU A 38 -12.30 0.96 -1.82
CA LEU A 38 -11.35 0.37 -2.76
C LEU A 38 -10.71 1.42 -3.66
N GLY A 39 -11.47 2.42 -4.15
CA GLY A 39 -10.90 3.52 -4.94
C GLY A 39 -9.80 4.27 -4.20
N GLN A 40 -10.05 4.66 -2.94
CA GLN A 40 -9.06 5.30 -2.08
C GLN A 40 -7.85 4.40 -1.82
N VAL A 41 -8.06 3.11 -1.56
CA VAL A 41 -6.96 2.15 -1.36
C VAL A 41 -6.13 2.01 -2.64
N ALA A 42 -6.76 1.86 -3.80
CA ALA A 42 -6.07 1.69 -5.07
C ALA A 42 -5.23 2.92 -5.43
N ALA A 43 -5.81 4.12 -5.30
CA ALA A 43 -5.11 5.39 -5.52
C ALA A 43 -3.93 5.55 -4.56
N HIS A 44 -4.12 5.23 -3.27
CA HIS A 44 -3.07 5.28 -2.27
C HIS A 44 -1.91 4.31 -2.57
N LEU A 45 -2.22 3.06 -2.87
CA LEU A 45 -1.23 2.06 -3.23
C LEU A 45 -0.49 2.46 -4.52
N GLY A 46 -1.19 3.02 -5.50
CA GLY A 46 -0.61 3.52 -6.74
C GLY A 46 0.42 4.64 -6.50
N ASP A 47 0.08 5.62 -5.67
CA ASP A 47 1.01 6.70 -5.31
C ASP A 47 2.27 6.14 -4.64
N TRP A 48 2.12 5.31 -3.60
CA TRP A 48 3.25 4.77 -2.86
C TRP A 48 4.09 3.77 -3.65
N LEU A 49 3.49 3.04 -4.59
CA LEU A 49 4.20 2.15 -5.50
C LEU A 49 5.01 2.93 -6.55
N SER A 50 4.55 4.13 -6.92
CA SER A 50 5.25 5.01 -7.86
C SER A 50 6.50 5.68 -7.28
N TYR A 51 6.48 6.05 -5.99
CA TYR A 51 7.56 6.87 -5.39
C TYR A 51 8.97 6.28 -5.43
N PRO A 52 9.19 4.96 -5.27
CA PRO A 52 10.51 4.38 -5.49
C PRO A 52 11.03 4.65 -6.91
N MET A 53 10.17 4.70 -7.93
CA MET A 53 10.54 4.94 -9.33
C MET A 53 10.66 6.44 -9.65
N ASP A 54 9.67 7.23 -9.22
CA ASP A 54 9.48 8.62 -9.68
C ASP A 54 10.03 9.66 -8.68
N GLY A 55 10.37 9.22 -7.47
CA GLY A 55 10.82 10.05 -6.37
C GLY A 55 9.71 10.37 -5.37
N PHE A 56 10.12 10.68 -4.13
CA PHE A 56 9.19 10.98 -3.05
C PHE A 56 8.82 12.47 -3.02
N PRO A 57 7.56 12.80 -2.67
CA PRO A 57 7.16 14.18 -2.40
C PRO A 57 8.08 14.83 -1.38
N LYS A 58 8.46 16.10 -1.62
CA LYS A 58 9.33 16.84 -0.69
C LYS A 58 8.49 17.34 0.49
N PRO A 59 8.74 16.86 1.72
CA PRO A 59 8.02 17.35 2.90
C PRO A 59 8.40 18.81 3.21
N LEU A 60 7.60 19.49 4.03
CA LEU A 60 8.00 20.78 4.62
C LEU A 60 9.23 20.61 5.52
N ALA A 61 10.02 21.68 5.69
CA ALA A 61 11.31 21.62 6.39
C ALA A 61 11.26 20.97 7.79
N PRO A 62 10.28 21.26 8.67
CA PRO A 62 10.19 20.59 9.97
C PRO A 62 9.94 19.07 9.86
N ILE A 63 9.11 18.66 8.91
CA ILE A 63 8.81 17.24 8.65
C ILE A 63 10.04 16.55 8.07
N ARG A 64 10.80 17.21 7.19
CA ARG A 64 12.07 16.67 6.66
C ARG A 64 13.07 16.36 7.77
N LEU A 65 13.21 17.25 8.75
CA LEU A 65 14.10 17.03 9.88
C LEU A 65 13.65 15.82 10.72
N MET A 66 12.36 15.73 11.03
CA MET A 66 11.78 14.60 11.76
C MET A 66 11.99 13.26 11.04
N LEU A 67 11.71 13.21 9.72
CA LEU A 67 11.94 12.00 8.91
C LEU A 67 13.43 11.64 8.85
N TRP A 68 14.33 12.62 8.75
CA TRP A 68 15.76 12.38 8.79
C TRP A 68 16.21 11.77 10.13
N ILE A 69 15.72 12.30 11.26
CA ILE A 69 15.99 11.74 12.59
C ILE A 69 15.51 10.29 12.68
N LEU A 70 14.28 10.00 12.22
CA LEU A 70 13.74 8.64 12.21
C LEU A 70 14.60 7.69 11.36
N LYS A 71 15.03 8.15 10.17
CA LYS A 71 15.87 7.39 9.26
C LYS A 71 17.22 7.02 9.87
N VAL A 72 17.90 7.97 10.52
CA VAL A 72 19.25 7.73 11.08
C VAL A 72 19.23 6.98 12.41
N THR A 73 18.14 7.10 13.19
CA THR A 73 18.05 6.45 14.51
C THR A 73 17.45 5.05 14.43
N TRP A 74 16.24 4.91 13.85
CA TRP A 74 15.42 3.69 13.99
C TRP A 74 15.02 3.03 12.66
N GLY A 75 15.09 3.77 11.54
CA GLY A 75 14.53 3.37 10.25
C GLY A 75 14.92 1.95 9.80
N LYS A 76 16.22 1.65 9.74
CA LYS A 76 16.70 0.32 9.32
C LYS A 76 16.30 -0.81 10.27
N ARG A 77 16.28 -0.55 11.58
CA ARG A 77 15.93 -1.58 12.59
C ARG A 77 14.45 -1.90 12.53
N GLU A 78 13.60 -0.87 12.43
CA GLU A 78 12.15 -1.07 12.33
C GLU A 78 11.76 -1.69 10.99
N PHE A 79 12.43 -1.30 9.90
CA PHE A 79 12.26 -1.94 8.60
C PHE A 79 12.53 -3.45 8.66
N LYS A 80 13.69 -3.86 9.22
CA LYS A 80 14.02 -5.28 9.40
C LYS A 80 12.99 -6.02 10.25
N ARG A 81 12.49 -5.40 11.33
CA ARG A 81 11.44 -5.98 12.17
C ARG A 81 10.15 -6.19 11.40
N MET A 82 9.71 -5.18 10.65
CA MET A 82 8.52 -5.23 9.82
C MET A 82 8.60 -6.31 8.74
N LEU A 83 9.76 -6.45 8.08
CA LEU A 83 10.00 -7.54 7.13
C LEU A 83 9.95 -8.90 7.83
N SER A 84 10.60 -9.04 8.99
CA SER A 84 10.63 -10.31 9.73
C SER A 84 9.26 -10.74 10.30
N SER A 85 8.41 -9.79 10.70
CA SER A 85 7.05 -10.10 11.16
C SER A 85 6.09 -10.36 9.99
N GLY A 86 6.49 -9.95 8.77
CA GLY A 86 5.61 -9.90 7.61
C GLY A 86 4.37 -9.04 7.85
N GLN A 87 4.42 -8.05 8.76
CA GLN A 87 3.24 -7.26 9.11
C GLN A 87 3.58 -5.78 9.24
N MET A 88 2.79 -4.95 8.58
CA MET A 88 2.77 -3.51 8.79
C MET A 88 1.66 -3.14 9.78
N LYS A 89 1.98 -2.26 10.75
CA LYS A 89 1.01 -1.82 11.77
C LYS A 89 -0.01 -0.85 11.16
N ALA A 90 -1.28 -1.07 11.46
CA ALA A 90 -2.34 -0.11 11.14
C ALA A 90 -2.29 1.11 12.07
N GLY A 91 -2.88 2.23 11.62
CA GLY A 91 -3.11 3.41 12.47
C GLY A 91 -1.96 4.43 12.50
N ASN A 92 -0.81 4.11 11.91
CA ASN A 92 0.23 5.11 11.69
C ASN A 92 -0.23 6.14 10.66
N PRO A 93 0.04 7.45 10.86
CA PRO A 93 -0.23 8.46 9.85
C PRO A 93 0.53 8.19 8.55
N THR A 94 -0.12 8.45 7.42
CA THR A 94 0.50 8.45 6.09
C THR A 94 0.72 9.89 5.59
N MET A 95 1.28 10.06 4.40
CA MET A 95 1.43 11.38 3.77
C MET A 95 0.05 11.95 3.42
N PRO A 96 -0.32 13.17 3.90
CA PRO A 96 -1.64 13.73 3.63
C PRO A 96 -2.00 13.83 2.14
N ALA A 97 -1.02 14.09 1.28
CA ALA A 97 -1.18 14.16 -0.17
C ALA A 97 -1.55 12.82 -0.84
N THR A 98 -1.44 11.71 -0.11
CA THR A 98 -1.80 10.36 -0.57
C THR A 98 -3.13 9.88 0.01
N VAL A 99 -3.83 10.72 0.77
CA VAL A 99 -5.18 10.43 1.28
C VAL A 99 -6.18 11.00 0.29
N HIS A 100 -6.84 10.10 -0.43
CA HIS A 100 -7.80 10.45 -1.49
C HIS A 100 -9.23 10.61 -0.96
N ASP A 101 -10.06 11.33 -1.69
CA ASP A 101 -11.47 11.56 -1.32
C ASP A 101 -12.30 10.27 -1.50
N PRO A 102 -13.33 9.99 -0.67
CA PRO A 102 -14.21 8.84 -0.88
C PRO A 102 -14.92 8.82 -2.25
N GLY A 103 -15.10 9.97 -2.90
CA GLY A 103 -15.64 10.10 -4.25
C GLY A 103 -14.61 9.93 -5.38
N THR A 104 -13.37 9.53 -5.08
CA THR A 104 -12.37 9.18 -6.10
C THR A 104 -12.90 8.06 -6.99
N ASP A 105 -12.74 8.19 -8.31
CA ASP A 105 -13.16 7.18 -9.27
C ASP A 105 -12.41 5.87 -9.02
N GLU A 106 -13.16 4.83 -8.62
CA GLU A 106 -12.61 3.53 -8.27
C GLU A 106 -11.96 2.85 -9.48
N THR A 107 -12.58 2.93 -10.66
CA THR A 107 -12.09 2.28 -11.88
C THR A 107 -10.78 2.92 -12.33
N GLU A 108 -10.73 4.25 -12.40
CA GLU A 108 -9.53 4.99 -12.77
C GLU A 108 -8.39 4.72 -11.78
N SER A 109 -8.70 4.65 -10.49
CA SER A 109 -7.70 4.36 -9.45
C SER A 109 -7.12 2.96 -9.57
N ILE A 110 -7.97 1.97 -9.90
CA ILE A 110 -7.53 0.59 -10.15
C ILE A 110 -6.66 0.53 -11.40
N ASP A 111 -7.09 1.12 -12.51
CA ASP A 111 -6.33 1.13 -13.77
C ASP A 111 -4.95 1.77 -13.57
N ARG A 112 -4.89 2.89 -12.83
CA ARG A 112 -3.63 3.55 -12.48
C ARG A 112 -2.74 2.66 -11.61
N LEU A 113 -3.28 1.96 -10.62
CA LEU A 113 -2.52 1.02 -9.79
C LEU A 113 -1.97 -0.13 -10.65
N LEU A 114 -2.78 -0.73 -11.53
CA LEU A 114 -2.36 -1.82 -12.41
C LEU A 114 -1.24 -1.38 -13.35
N ALA A 115 -1.37 -0.21 -13.98
CA ALA A 115 -0.31 0.35 -14.81
C ALA A 115 0.98 0.61 -14.01
N THR A 116 0.84 1.05 -12.75
CA THR A 116 2.00 1.30 -11.87
C THR A 116 2.67 0.00 -11.43
N ILE A 117 1.91 -1.08 -11.22
CA ILE A 117 2.46 -2.43 -10.98
C ILE A 117 3.35 -2.87 -12.13
N GLU A 118 2.87 -2.74 -13.37
CA GLU A 118 3.65 -3.12 -14.55
C GLU A 118 4.91 -2.25 -14.70
N ARG A 119 4.80 -0.94 -14.45
CA ARG A 119 5.97 -0.05 -14.40
C ARG A 119 6.99 -0.49 -13.34
N PHE A 120 6.55 -0.84 -12.13
CA PHE A 120 7.44 -1.27 -11.05
C PHE A 120 8.19 -2.56 -11.40
N LYS A 121 7.49 -3.54 -11.98
CA LYS A 121 8.09 -4.79 -12.46
C LYS A 121 9.14 -4.53 -13.54
N ALA A 122 8.83 -3.65 -14.50
CA ALA A 122 9.68 -3.35 -15.64
C ALA A 122 10.78 -2.31 -15.37
N HIS A 123 10.76 -1.62 -14.22
CA HIS A 123 11.71 -0.53 -13.92
C HIS A 123 13.16 -1.04 -14.02
N PRO A 124 14.03 -0.48 -14.88
CA PRO A 124 15.39 -1.00 -15.05
C PRO A 124 16.40 -0.38 -14.07
N GLY A 125 16.03 0.70 -13.37
CA GLY A 125 16.94 1.54 -12.61
C GLY A 125 16.96 1.26 -11.10
N GLU A 126 17.82 2.01 -10.42
CA GLU A 126 17.80 2.11 -8.96
C GLU A 126 16.52 2.80 -8.48
N PHE A 127 16.16 2.53 -7.23
CA PHE A 127 15.03 3.20 -6.58
C PHE A 127 15.49 4.42 -5.78
N HIS A 128 14.67 5.46 -5.79
CA HIS A 128 14.86 6.62 -4.94
C HIS A 128 14.84 6.20 -3.45
N PRO A 129 15.69 6.82 -2.61
CA PRO A 129 15.77 6.46 -1.22
C PRO A 129 14.48 6.85 -0.47
N SER A 130 13.93 5.90 0.28
CA SER A 130 12.81 6.15 1.19
C SER A 130 13.18 7.26 2.19
N PRO A 131 12.26 8.21 2.45
CA PRO A 131 12.45 9.22 3.47
C PRO A 131 12.66 8.64 4.87
N VAL A 132 12.08 7.47 5.15
CA VAL A 132 12.13 6.79 6.46
C VAL A 132 13.15 5.65 6.48
N PHE A 133 13.18 4.82 5.43
CA PHE A 133 14.01 3.59 5.43
C PHE A 133 15.35 3.76 4.71
N GLY A 134 15.53 4.84 3.95
CA GLY A 134 16.72 5.07 3.15
C GLY A 134 16.75 4.25 1.87
N VAL A 135 17.95 3.91 1.40
CA VAL A 135 18.14 3.08 0.20
C VAL A 135 17.66 1.67 0.51
N LEU A 136 16.81 1.14 -0.37
CA LEU A 136 16.29 -0.22 -0.33
C LEU A 136 16.71 -0.94 -1.61
N SER A 137 17.01 -2.24 -1.50
CA SER A 137 17.14 -3.10 -2.68
C SER A 137 15.79 -3.24 -3.40
N ARG A 138 15.81 -3.79 -4.62
CA ARG A 138 14.57 -4.10 -5.35
C ARG A 138 13.66 -5.02 -4.55
N ASP A 139 14.22 -6.06 -3.95
CA ASP A 139 13.47 -7.06 -3.19
C ASP A 139 12.90 -6.46 -1.90
N GLU A 140 13.68 -5.62 -1.20
CA GLU A 140 13.22 -4.89 -0.01
C GLU A 140 12.08 -3.92 -0.35
N ALA A 141 12.22 -3.18 -1.46
CA ALA A 141 11.16 -2.30 -1.94
C ALA A 141 9.90 -3.10 -2.31
N LEU A 142 10.04 -4.20 -3.04
CA LEU A 142 8.92 -5.09 -3.38
C LEU A 142 8.22 -5.61 -2.11
N GLN A 143 8.96 -6.17 -1.17
CA GLN A 143 8.39 -6.69 0.09
C GLN A 143 7.65 -5.59 0.86
N LEU A 144 8.19 -4.36 0.91
CA LEU A 144 7.51 -3.24 1.52
C LEU A 144 6.16 -2.96 0.86
N GLN A 145 6.10 -2.98 -0.47
CA GLN A 145 4.86 -2.73 -1.22
C GLN A 145 3.84 -3.86 -1.02
N LEU A 146 4.28 -5.11 -0.95
CA LEU A 146 3.40 -6.24 -0.65
C LEU A 146 2.81 -6.15 0.76
N LEU A 147 3.63 -5.82 1.76
CA LEU A 147 3.15 -5.60 3.13
C LEU A 147 2.17 -4.43 3.23
N HIS A 148 2.44 -3.35 2.49
CA HIS A 148 1.58 -2.19 2.40
C HIS A 148 0.22 -2.55 1.76
N ALA A 149 0.23 -3.26 0.63
CA ALA A 149 -0.98 -3.75 -0.03
C ALA A 149 -1.77 -4.71 0.87
N SER A 150 -1.09 -5.66 1.52
CA SER A 150 -1.71 -6.58 2.49
C SER A 150 -2.40 -5.83 3.62
N LEU A 151 -1.76 -4.80 4.20
CA LEU A 151 -2.37 -3.97 5.23
C LEU A 151 -3.66 -3.31 4.73
N HIS A 152 -3.63 -2.60 3.61
CA HIS A 152 -4.80 -1.84 3.17
C HIS A 152 -5.94 -2.72 2.64
N LEU A 153 -5.63 -3.72 1.81
CA LEU A 153 -6.63 -4.61 1.25
C LEU A 153 -7.25 -5.53 2.32
N SER A 154 -6.58 -5.75 3.45
CA SER A 154 -7.16 -6.51 4.58
C SER A 154 -8.39 -5.86 5.22
N PHE A 155 -8.63 -4.56 5.00
CA PHE A 155 -9.84 -3.87 5.46
C PHE A 155 -11.02 -3.97 4.50
N LEU A 156 -10.81 -4.53 3.31
CA LEU A 156 -11.85 -4.76 2.32
C LEU A 156 -12.19 -6.25 2.34
N VAL A 157 -13.33 -6.58 2.93
CA VAL A 157 -13.83 -7.95 3.04
C VAL A 157 -14.63 -8.25 1.78
N PRO A 158 -14.25 -9.23 0.95
CA PRO A 158 -15.04 -9.61 -0.21
C PRO A 158 -16.47 -9.91 0.22
N ARG A 159 -17.45 -9.34 -0.48
CA ARG A 159 -18.83 -9.76 -0.30
C ARG A 159 -18.87 -11.14 -0.93
N SER A 160 -18.87 -12.19 -0.12
CA SER A 160 -18.95 -13.56 -0.64
C SER A 160 -20.02 -13.59 -1.74
N SER A 161 -19.69 -14.20 -2.87
CA SER A 161 -20.69 -14.71 -3.79
C SER A 161 -21.63 -15.58 -2.95
N ALA A 162 -22.71 -14.97 -2.47
CA ALA A 162 -23.88 -15.66 -1.97
C ALA A 162 -24.49 -16.30 -3.21
N THR A 163 -23.88 -17.39 -3.65
CA THR A 163 -24.41 -18.24 -4.69
C THR A 163 -24.54 -19.60 -4.03
N ASP A 164 -25.77 -19.81 -3.57
CA ASP A 164 -26.47 -21.03 -3.16
C ASP A 164 -25.91 -21.88 -2.00
#